data_AF-A0A6I0E9M9-F1
#
_entry.id   AF-A0A6I0E9M9-F1
#
_cell.length_a   1.000
_cell.length_b   1.000
_cell.length_c   1.000
_cell.angle_alpha   90.00
_cell.angle_beta   90.00
_cell.angle_gamma   90.00
#
_symmetry.space_group_name_H-M   'P 1'
#
loop_
_entity.id
_entity.type
_entity.pdbx_description
1 polymer ?
#
loop_
_entity_poly.entity_id
_entity_poly.type
_entity_poly.pdbx_seq_one_letter_code
_entity_poly.pdbx_strand_id
1 'polypeptide(L)'
;MTLSQPSAIGSSGRYSKIFRSSSSHSAGIYTPSPRDFIKSFDAVLSRWESETAFLSDPDAITGHPSYKALVANAEIVTPLIIAELKKRPSFLVWVLDDAFQIRPYSAEAVGDLEAMSKAWIAWAEQNGRSI
;
A
#
# COMPACT_ATOMS: atom_id res chain seq x y z
N MET A 1 57.51 -43.37 25.09
CA MET A 1 56.89 -44.50 24.35
C MET A 1 55.52 -44.04 23.88
N THR A 2 55.24 -44.28 22.59
CA THR A 2 53.90 -44.34 21.94
C THR A 2 52.94 -43.14 22.02
N LEU A 3 52.56 -42.62 20.85
CA LEU A 3 51.42 -41.71 20.65
C LEU A 3 50.08 -42.45 20.84
N SER A 4 49.02 -41.69 21.15
CA SER A 4 47.76 -41.82 20.38
C SER A 4 46.86 -40.58 20.47
N GLN A 5 46.51 -40.04 19.31
CA GLN A 5 45.37 -39.15 18.97
C GLN A 5 44.59 -39.87 17.83
N PRO A 6 43.42 -39.42 17.31
CA PRO A 6 42.70 -38.12 17.41
C PRO A 6 41.36 -38.29 18.19
N SER A 7 40.28 -37.47 18.15
CA SER A 7 39.77 -36.37 17.30
C SER A 7 39.13 -35.26 18.18
N ALA A 8 39.15 -33.97 17.82
CA ALA A 8 38.31 -33.21 16.87
C ALA A 8 36.82 -33.09 17.31
N ILE A 9 36.12 -31.95 17.23
CA ILE A 9 36.24 -30.67 16.48
C ILE A 9 35.66 -29.56 17.42
N GLY A 10 36.03 -28.27 17.41
CA GLY A 10 37.00 -27.45 16.67
C GLY A 10 37.05 -26.05 17.30
N SER A 11 38.15 -25.31 17.12
CA SER A 11 38.48 -24.09 17.90
C SER A 11 38.42 -22.81 17.05
N SER A 12 38.59 -21.66 17.72
CA SER A 12 38.83 -20.29 17.20
C SER A 12 37.70 -19.60 16.42
N GLY A 13 37.46 -18.29 16.54
CA GLY A 13 38.11 -17.27 17.38
C GLY A 13 38.91 -16.23 16.59
N ARG A 14 38.78 -14.96 16.99
CA ARG A 14 39.56 -13.78 16.56
C ARG A 14 39.33 -13.32 15.11
N TYR A 15 38.56 -12.25 14.95
CA TYR A 15 38.66 -11.38 13.77
C TYR A 15 39.24 -10.02 14.16
N SER A 16 40.43 -9.73 13.63
CA SER A 16 40.97 -8.38 13.52
C SER A 16 41.72 -8.25 12.20
N LYS A 17 41.15 -7.48 11.25
CA LYS A 17 41.85 -6.46 10.44
C LYS A 17 41.03 -5.99 9.22
N ILE A 18 40.84 -4.67 9.17
CA ILE A 18 41.03 -3.77 8.02
C ILE A 18 40.08 -3.92 6.81
N PHE A 19 39.45 -2.78 6.49
CA PHE A 19 38.64 -2.53 5.28
C PHE A 19 39.43 -2.67 3.96
N ARG A 20 38.77 -3.19 2.93
CA ARG A 20 38.97 -2.73 1.54
C ARG A 20 37.68 -2.84 0.74
N SER A 21 37.42 -1.85 -0.12
CA SER A 21 36.20 -1.70 -0.92
C SER A 21 35.91 -2.92 -1.81
N SER A 22 34.67 -3.40 -1.80
CA SER A 22 33.72 -3.22 -2.93
C SER A 22 32.39 -3.94 -2.71
N SER A 23 31.34 -3.48 -3.39
CA SER A 23 30.02 -4.12 -3.53
C SER A 23 29.24 -4.29 -2.22
N SER A 24 28.48 -3.25 -1.84
CA SER A 24 27.54 -3.30 -0.70
C SER A 24 26.31 -4.18 -1.01
N HIS A 25 26.50 -5.50 -1.00
CA HIS A 25 25.42 -6.47 -0.81
C HIS A 25 25.00 -6.49 0.66
N SER A 26 24.42 -5.37 1.13
CA SER A 26 23.75 -5.31 2.42
C SER A 26 22.44 -6.10 2.35
N ALA A 27 22.31 -7.14 3.18
CA ALA A 27 21.15 -8.02 3.19
C ALA A 27 19.87 -7.29 3.69
N GLY A 28 19.14 -6.70 2.75
CA GLY A 28 17.70 -6.95 2.64
C GLY A 28 16.73 -6.31 3.64
N ILE A 29 16.94 -5.05 4.08
CA ILE A 29 15.79 -4.26 4.58
C ILE A 29 15.02 -3.73 3.37
N TYR A 30 14.08 -4.53 2.86
CA TYR A 30 13.08 -4.05 1.91
C TYR A 30 12.07 -3.18 2.67
N THR A 31 12.28 -1.86 2.66
CA THR A 31 11.19 -0.90 2.89
C THR A 31 10.36 -0.83 1.62
N PRO A 32 9.09 -1.28 1.60
CA PRO A 32 8.25 -1.19 0.42
C PRO A 32 8.15 0.28 -0.01
N SER A 33 8.48 0.58 -1.27
CA SER A 33 8.30 1.93 -1.76
C SER A 33 6.81 2.17 -2.06
N PRO A 34 6.30 3.41 -1.97
CA PRO A 34 4.95 3.72 -2.42
C PRO A 34 4.70 3.41 -3.92
N ARG A 35 5.76 3.24 -4.72
CA ARG A 35 5.66 2.74 -6.11
C ARG A 35 5.48 1.23 -6.20
N ASP A 36 5.93 0.46 -5.22
CA ASP A 36 5.63 -0.98 -5.16
C ASP A 36 4.17 -1.24 -4.79
N PHE A 37 3.54 -0.31 -4.06
CA PHE A 37 2.12 -0.38 -3.74
C PHE A 37 1.22 -0.44 -4.99
N ILE A 38 1.63 0.20 -6.09
CA ILE A 38 0.97 0.11 -7.42
C ILE A 38 0.77 -1.36 -7.84
N LYS A 39 1.78 -2.22 -7.63
CA LYS A 39 1.72 -3.65 -8.00
C LYS A 39 0.79 -4.46 -7.10
N SER A 40 0.52 -3.98 -5.88
CA SER A 40 -0.39 -4.61 -4.92
C SER A 40 -1.79 -3.99 -4.89
N PHE A 41 -2.04 -2.91 -5.63
CA PHE A 41 -3.29 -2.13 -5.56
C PHE A 41 -4.53 -3.02 -5.70
N ASP A 42 -4.60 -3.83 -6.76
CA ASP A 42 -5.73 -4.72 -7.03
C ASP A 42 -5.95 -5.74 -5.91
N ALA A 43 -4.87 -6.27 -5.32
CA ALA A 43 -4.94 -7.24 -4.22
C ALA A 43 -5.40 -6.58 -2.92
N VAL A 44 -4.96 -5.36 -2.63
CA VAL A 44 -5.38 -4.59 -1.45
C VAL A 44 -6.85 -4.17 -1.58
N LEU A 45 -7.25 -3.70 -2.77
CA LEU A 45 -8.64 -3.34 -3.08
C LEU A 45 -9.57 -4.54 -3.01
N SER A 46 -9.26 -5.64 -3.70
CA SER A 46 -10.07 -6.86 -3.68
C SER A 46 -10.21 -7.43 -2.27
N ARG A 47 -9.14 -7.35 -1.45
CA ARG A 47 -9.19 -7.72 -0.04
C ARG A 47 -10.12 -6.83 0.77
N TRP A 48 -10.04 -5.51 0.60
CA TRP A 48 -10.95 -4.58 1.29
C TRP A 48 -12.40 -4.89 0.93
N GLU A 49 -12.73 -4.92 -0.36
CA GLU A 49 -14.09 -5.16 -0.83
C GLU A 49 -14.66 -6.50 -0.34
N SER A 50 -13.87 -7.58 -0.41
CA SER A 50 -14.34 -8.91 0.02
C SER A 50 -14.49 -9.05 1.53
N GLU A 51 -13.59 -8.46 2.33
CA GLU A 51 -13.68 -8.50 3.80
C GLU A 51 -14.71 -7.51 4.36
N THR A 52 -15.13 -6.47 3.60
CA THR A 52 -16.11 -5.47 4.06
C THR A 52 -17.47 -5.52 3.36
N ALA A 53 -17.68 -6.32 2.29
CA ALA A 53 -18.93 -6.35 1.51
C ALA A 53 -20.22 -6.61 2.32
N PHE A 54 -20.12 -7.27 3.48
CA PHE A 54 -21.25 -7.61 4.35
C PHE A 54 -21.30 -6.76 5.63
N LEU A 55 -20.44 -5.76 5.77
CA LEU A 55 -20.45 -4.84 6.91
C LEU A 55 -21.42 -3.67 6.63
N SER A 56 -22.23 -3.34 7.63
CA SER A 56 -23.10 -2.16 7.63
C SER A 56 -22.57 -1.02 8.51
N ASP A 57 -21.38 -1.20 9.10
CA ASP A 57 -20.72 -0.26 10.01
C ASP A 57 -19.62 0.53 9.26
N PRO A 58 -19.80 1.85 9.04
CA PRO A 58 -18.80 2.70 8.39
C PRO A 58 -17.45 2.74 9.12
N ASP A 59 -17.44 2.66 10.45
CA ASP A 59 -16.21 2.70 11.25
C ASP A 59 -15.41 1.40 11.10
N ALA A 60 -16.10 0.27 10.91
CA ALA A 60 -15.46 -1.00 10.59
C ALA A 60 -14.92 -1.04 9.14
N ILE A 61 -15.66 -0.48 8.18
CA ILE A 61 -15.26 -0.41 6.76
C ILE A 61 -14.01 0.46 6.58
N THR A 62 -14.00 1.66 7.17
CA THR A 62 -12.86 2.61 7.13
C THR A 62 -11.76 2.24 8.13
N GLY A 63 -12.11 1.53 9.20
CA GLY A 63 -11.16 0.96 10.16
C GLY A 63 -10.25 -0.11 9.57
N HIS A 64 -10.63 -0.72 8.44
CA HIS A 64 -9.96 -1.86 7.82
C HIS A 64 -8.51 -1.55 7.39
N PRO A 65 -7.54 -2.47 7.61
CA PRO A 65 -6.14 -2.24 7.23
C PRO A 65 -5.91 -1.94 5.74
N SER A 66 -6.66 -2.59 4.84
CA SER A 66 -6.56 -2.34 3.41
C SER A 66 -7.07 -0.95 3.03
N TYR A 67 -8.16 -0.47 3.64
CA TYR A 67 -8.64 0.90 3.45
C TYR A 67 -7.58 1.93 3.84
N LYS A 68 -7.01 1.79 5.05
CA LYS A 68 -5.93 2.66 5.53
C LYS A 68 -4.69 2.63 4.64
N ALA A 69 -4.36 1.46 4.07
CA ALA A 69 -3.27 1.33 3.10
C ALA A 69 -3.58 2.02 1.76
N LEU A 70 -4.84 1.97 1.28
CA LEU A 70 -5.29 2.72 0.11
C LEU A 70 -5.18 4.24 0.36
N VAL A 71 -5.71 4.74 1.49
CA VAL A 71 -5.64 6.16 1.88
C VAL A 71 -4.18 6.63 1.96
N ALA A 72 -3.31 5.89 2.65
CA ALA A 72 -1.90 6.25 2.82
C ALA A 72 -1.07 6.28 1.51
N ASN A 73 -1.55 5.64 0.43
CA ASN A 73 -0.89 5.62 -0.87
C ASN A 73 -1.69 6.35 -1.96
N ALA A 74 -2.83 6.95 -1.61
CA ALA A 74 -3.82 7.47 -2.56
C ALA A 74 -3.24 8.53 -3.50
N GLU A 75 -2.30 9.37 -3.06
CA GLU A 75 -1.64 10.35 -3.94
C GLU A 75 -1.02 9.74 -5.21
N ILE A 76 -0.54 8.49 -5.10
CA ILE A 76 0.17 7.77 -6.17
C ILE A 76 -0.79 6.85 -6.93
N VAL A 77 -1.76 6.23 -6.25
CA VAL A 77 -2.76 5.34 -6.89
C VAL A 77 -4.06 6.05 -7.29
N THR A 78 -4.17 7.37 -7.14
CA THR A 78 -5.34 8.15 -7.60
C THR A 78 -5.74 7.77 -9.05
N PRO A 79 -4.82 7.68 -10.03
CA PRO A 79 -5.21 7.33 -11.40
C PRO A 79 -5.83 5.93 -11.52
N LEU A 80 -5.46 4.98 -10.64
CA LEU A 80 -6.04 3.64 -10.57
C LEU A 80 -7.41 3.66 -9.88
N ILE A 81 -7.54 4.39 -8.77
CA ILE A 81 -8.82 4.59 -8.07
C ILE A 81 -9.86 5.21 -9.02
N ILE A 82 -9.46 6.23 -9.78
CA ILE A 82 -10.31 6.90 -10.78
C ILE A 82 -10.66 5.94 -11.93
N ALA A 83 -9.75 5.06 -12.34
CA ALA A 83 -10.06 4.02 -13.33
C ALA A 83 -11.10 3.00 -12.81
N GLU A 84 -11.09 2.66 -11.53
CA GLU A 84 -12.14 1.82 -10.92
C GLU A 84 -13.48 2.55 -10.80
N LEU A 85 -13.48 3.82 -10.37
CA LEU A 85 -14.70 4.64 -10.32
C LEU A 85 -15.33 4.84 -11.71
N LYS A 86 -14.52 4.90 -12.77
CA LYS A 86 -14.99 4.92 -14.18
C LYS A 86 -15.65 3.59 -14.61
N LYS A 87 -15.31 2.45 -14.00
CA LYS A 87 -15.97 1.15 -14.25
C LYS A 87 -17.29 1.02 -13.48
N ARG A 88 -17.30 1.42 -12.21
CA ARG A 88 -18.49 1.42 -11.35
C ARG A 88 -18.37 2.44 -10.20
N PRO A 89 -19.47 3.11 -9.82
CA PRO A 89 -19.54 3.80 -8.54
C PRO A 89 -19.25 2.84 -7.37
N SER A 90 -18.43 3.27 -6.40
CA SER A 90 -18.09 2.46 -5.22
C SER A 90 -17.64 3.32 -4.04
N PHE A 91 -17.49 2.70 -2.87
CA PHE A 91 -16.97 3.34 -1.65
C PHE A 91 -15.52 3.84 -1.76
N LEU A 92 -14.83 3.61 -2.87
CA LEU A 92 -13.52 4.21 -3.16
C LEU A 92 -13.53 5.75 -3.12
N VAL A 93 -14.70 6.39 -3.27
CA VAL A 93 -14.85 7.84 -3.03
C VAL A 93 -14.39 8.26 -1.63
N TRP A 94 -14.64 7.43 -0.60
CA TRP A 94 -14.21 7.72 0.78
C TRP A 94 -12.69 7.68 0.93
N VAL A 95 -11.99 6.81 0.17
CA VAL A 95 -10.52 6.77 0.15
C VAL A 95 -9.96 8.12 -0.33
N LEU A 96 -10.60 8.74 -1.32
CA LEU A 96 -10.20 10.04 -1.87
C LEU A 96 -10.57 11.18 -0.91
N ASP A 97 -11.77 11.13 -0.30
CA ASP A 97 -12.21 12.08 0.74
C ASP A 97 -11.21 12.13 1.91
N ASP A 98 -10.83 10.96 2.45
CA ASP A 98 -9.90 10.84 3.58
C ASP A 98 -8.45 11.19 3.20
N ALA A 99 -8.01 10.85 1.99
CA ALA A 99 -6.64 11.13 1.55
C ALA A 99 -6.41 12.62 1.23
N PHE A 100 -7.33 13.26 0.53
CA PHE A 100 -7.17 14.63 0.05
C PHE A 100 -7.83 15.68 0.94
N GLN A 101 -8.71 15.29 1.87
CA GLN A 101 -9.43 16.19 2.79
C GLN A 101 -10.20 17.31 2.06
N ILE A 102 -10.67 17.01 0.84
CA ILE A 102 -11.55 17.85 0.02
C ILE A 102 -12.78 17.05 -0.38
N ARG A 103 -13.84 17.75 -0.79
CA ARG A 103 -15.06 17.14 -1.32
C ARG A 103 -15.46 17.87 -2.60
N PRO A 104 -15.22 17.31 -3.81
CA PRO A 104 -15.55 17.96 -5.08
C PRO A 104 -17.05 17.93 -5.44
N TYR A 105 -17.90 17.47 -4.53
CA TYR A 105 -19.35 17.29 -4.66
C TYR A 105 -20.09 18.11 -3.59
N SER A 106 -21.40 18.35 -3.79
CA SER A 106 -22.22 19.11 -2.85
C SER A 106 -22.68 18.27 -1.64
N ALA A 107 -23.17 18.90 -0.58
CA ALA A 107 -23.59 18.21 0.64
C ALA A 107 -24.76 17.23 0.39
N GLU A 108 -25.61 17.53 -0.59
CA GLU A 108 -26.77 16.72 -0.99
C GLU A 108 -26.36 15.44 -1.74
N ALA A 109 -25.15 15.39 -2.32
CA ALA A 109 -24.61 14.21 -2.98
C ALA A 109 -23.97 13.21 -1.99
N VAL A 110 -23.87 13.52 -0.70
CA VAL A 110 -23.29 12.62 0.30
C VAL A 110 -24.13 11.35 0.42
N GLY A 111 -23.53 10.21 0.08
CA GLY A 111 -24.20 8.90 0.05
C GLY A 111 -24.71 8.49 -1.33
N ASP A 112 -24.82 9.42 -2.28
CA ASP A 112 -24.99 9.10 -3.70
C ASP A 112 -23.61 8.77 -4.29
N LEU A 113 -23.26 7.49 -4.29
CA LEU A 113 -22.00 7.01 -4.84
C LEU A 113 -21.83 7.38 -6.32
N GLU A 114 -22.90 7.48 -7.11
CA GLU A 114 -22.80 7.84 -8.53
C GLU A 114 -22.42 9.32 -8.69
N ALA A 115 -23.09 10.22 -7.96
CA ALA A 115 -22.77 11.64 -7.95
C ALA A 115 -21.37 11.91 -7.39
N MET A 116 -21.02 11.29 -6.25
CA MET A 116 -19.68 11.40 -5.65
C MET A 116 -18.58 10.88 -6.61
N SER A 117 -18.81 9.75 -7.29
CA SER A 117 -17.83 9.19 -8.22
C SER A 117 -17.62 10.10 -9.43
N LYS A 118 -18.69 10.65 -10.02
CA LYS A 118 -18.60 11.62 -11.13
C LYS A 118 -17.82 12.86 -10.74
N ALA A 119 -18.05 13.40 -9.55
CA ALA A 119 -17.32 14.56 -9.04
C ALA A 119 -15.82 14.28 -8.84
N TRP A 120 -15.47 13.13 -8.27
CA TRP A 120 -14.07 12.71 -8.11
C TRP A 120 -13.36 12.46 -9.45
N ILE A 121 -14.05 11.86 -10.42
CA ILE A 121 -13.54 11.69 -11.80
C ILE A 121 -13.26 13.05 -12.43
N ALA A 122 -14.23 13.97 -12.41
CA ALA A 122 -14.09 15.31 -12.99
C ALA A 122 -12.96 16.12 -12.32
N TRP A 123 -12.83 16.04 -10.99
CA TRP A 123 -11.73 16.67 -10.26
C TRP A 123 -10.37 16.09 -10.68
N ALA A 124 -10.26 14.76 -10.80
CA ALA A 124 -9.00 14.13 -11.17
C ALA A 124 -8.59 14.48 -12.60
N GLU A 125 -9.53 14.57 -13.54
CA GLU A 125 -9.27 15.00 -14.91
C GLU A 125 -8.79 16.46 -14.97
N GLN A 126 -9.43 17.37 -14.21
CA GLN A 126 -9.01 18.77 -14.12
C GLN A 126 -7.63 18.97 -13.48
N ASN A 127 -7.20 18.05 -12.62
CA ASN A 127 -5.93 18.11 -11.90
C ASN A 127 -4.81 17.25 -12.51
N GLY A 128 -5.02 16.63 -13.68
CA GLY A 128 -4.02 15.75 -14.31
C GLY A 128 -3.74 14.46 -13.53
N ARG A 129 -4.74 13.96 -12.79
CA ARG A 129 -4.69 12.77 -11.93
C ARG A 129 -5.53 11.59 -12.43
N SER A 130 -6.08 11.67 -13.66
CA SER A 130 -6.59 10.50 -14.40
C SER A 130 -5.46 9.89 -15.24
N ILE A 131 -5.57 8.58 -15.51
CA ILE A 131 -4.95 7.96 -16.70
C ILE A 131 -5.67 8.38 -17.98
#